data_AF-A0A3D3I4F7-F1
#
_entry.id   AF-A0A3D3I4F7-F1
#
_cell.length_a   1.000
_cell.length_b   1.000
_cell.length_c   1.000
_cell.angle_alpha   90.00
_cell.angle_beta   90.00
_cell.angle_gamma   90.00
#
_symmetry.space_group_name_H-M   'P 1'
#
loop_
_entity.id
_entity.type
_entity.pdbx_description
1 polymer ?
#
loop_
_entity_poly.entity_id
_entity_poly.type
_entity_poly.pdbx_seq_one_letter_code
_entity_poly.pdbx_strand_id
1 'polypeptide(L)'
;MPDDINDNSPASVRRSELRRRKIKELIKPGQELMVQVTKGPRGTKGARVTTRISLPGRYVVLMPEHSQVGVSRKLEDRKERERLRRIGEKITPAGFGLIMRTECEGRSAEELLADVQFLQQLWAQTMESAKRLRAPAVVHRDQTLLYRTIRDVFGDEIDRLVIDDPEE
;
A
#
# COMPACT_ATOMS: atom_id res chain seq x y z
N MET A 1 6.08 3.84 16.24
CA MET A 1 5.83 2.40 16.05
C MET A 1 4.38 2.16 16.43
N PRO A 2 3.62 1.29 15.74
CA PRO A 2 2.18 1.13 15.97
C PRO A 2 1.80 0.61 17.37
N ASP A 3 2.78 0.28 18.22
CA ASP A 3 2.60 -0.11 19.63
C ASP A 3 2.80 1.06 20.63
N ASP A 4 3.03 2.29 20.17
CA ASP A 4 3.04 3.46 21.05
C ASP A 4 1.59 3.85 21.40
N ILE A 5 1.19 3.65 22.66
CA ILE A 5 -0.13 4.04 23.21
C ILE A 5 -0.39 5.56 23.05
N ASN A 6 0.67 6.32 22.74
CA ASN A 6 0.66 7.76 22.48
C ASN A 6 0.88 8.10 20.99
N ASP A 7 0.61 7.18 20.05
CA ASP A 7 0.80 7.39 18.62
C ASP A 7 -0.20 8.40 18.03
N ASN A 8 0.18 9.66 18.14
CA ASN A 8 -0.51 10.80 17.57
C ASN A 8 -0.10 11.03 16.09
N SER A 9 0.48 10.00 15.43
CA SER A 9 0.91 10.11 14.04
C SER A 9 -0.28 10.44 13.14
N PRO A 10 -0.06 11.20 12.04
CA PRO A 10 -1.14 11.51 11.12
C PRO A 10 -1.75 10.29 10.40
N ALA A 11 -1.15 9.10 10.54
CA ALA A 11 -1.63 7.86 9.98
C ALA A 11 -2.83 7.30 10.76
N SER A 12 -2.77 7.34 12.10
CA SER A 12 -3.80 6.82 13.01
C SER A 12 -5.06 7.70 13.11
N VAL A 13 -4.96 8.99 12.77
CA VAL A 13 -6.06 9.96 12.89
C VAL A 13 -6.94 10.03 11.62
N ARG A 14 -8.27 10.08 11.81
CA ARG A 14 -9.24 10.23 10.71
C ARG A 14 -8.98 11.52 9.91
N ARG A 15 -9.13 11.46 8.58
CA ARG A 15 -8.88 12.61 7.68
C ARG A 15 -9.67 13.88 8.04
N SER A 16 -10.92 13.72 8.48
CA SER A 16 -11.78 14.85 8.88
C SER A 16 -11.25 15.56 10.13
N GLU A 17 -10.60 14.82 11.02
CA GLU A 17 -10.06 15.32 12.28
C GLU A 17 -8.67 15.94 12.08
N LEU A 18 -7.83 15.36 11.21
CA LEU A 18 -6.57 15.97 10.78
C LEU A 18 -6.74 17.38 10.23
N ARG A 19 -7.84 17.64 9.50
CA ARG A 19 -8.13 18.97 8.95
C ARG A 19 -8.48 20.02 10.01
N ARG A 20 -8.88 19.58 11.21
CA ARG A 20 -9.25 20.47 12.32
C ARG A 20 -8.09 20.70 13.30
N ARG A 21 -7.09 19.82 13.31
CA ARG A 21 -5.94 19.92 14.21
C ARG A 21 -4.80 20.71 13.59
N LYS A 22 -4.08 21.47 14.42
CA LYS A 22 -2.87 22.16 13.96
C LYS A 22 -1.72 21.16 13.88
N ILE A 23 -0.85 21.32 12.88
CA ILE A 23 0.29 20.40 12.69
C ILE A 23 1.21 20.32 13.93
N LYS A 24 1.34 21.43 14.68
CA LYS A 24 2.12 21.49 15.94
C LYS A 24 1.59 20.56 17.03
N GLU A 25 0.33 20.17 16.95
CA GLU A 25 -0.30 19.23 17.89
C GLU A 25 -0.13 17.78 17.44
N LEU A 26 0.30 17.53 16.20
CA LEU A 26 0.40 16.19 15.60
C LEU A 26 1.83 15.68 15.56
N ILE A 27 2.80 16.56 15.32
CA ILE A 27 4.21 16.18 15.17
C ILE A 27 5.15 17.09 15.96
N LYS A 28 6.28 16.54 16.40
CA LYS A 28 7.35 17.27 17.11
C LYS A 28 8.66 17.23 16.32
N PRO A 29 9.51 18.27 16.41
CA PRO A 29 10.87 18.22 15.86
C PRO A 29 11.65 17.01 16.40
N GLY A 30 12.36 16.31 15.53
CA GLY A 30 13.11 15.10 15.89
C GLY A 30 12.27 13.82 15.98
N GLN A 31 10.94 13.87 15.77
CA GLN A 31 10.10 12.69 15.73
C GLN A 31 10.38 11.88 14.46
N GLU A 32 10.68 10.59 14.65
CA GLU A 32 10.82 9.65 13.54
C GLU A 32 9.44 9.23 13.02
N LEU A 33 9.26 9.29 11.70
CA LEU A 33 8.02 8.93 11.03
C LEU A 33 8.32 8.03 9.84
N MET A 34 7.57 6.92 9.73
CA MET A 34 7.55 6.15 8.50
C MET A 34 6.78 6.94 7.44
N VAL A 35 7.38 7.08 6.26
CA VAL A 35 6.77 7.82 5.16
C VAL A 35 6.94 7.07 3.84
N GLN A 36 5.94 7.19 2.98
CA GLN A 36 5.98 6.71 1.60
C GLN A 36 6.11 7.89 0.64
N VAL A 37 7.03 7.79 -0.32
CA VAL A 37 7.18 8.79 -1.38
C VAL A 37 6.03 8.63 -2.38
N THR A 38 5.25 9.70 -2.54
CA THR A 38 4.12 9.76 -3.48
C THR A 38 4.50 10.41 -4.81
N LYS A 39 5.42 11.38 -4.77
CA LYS A 39 5.97 12.04 -5.95
C LYS A 39 7.45 12.31 -5.72
N GLY A 40 8.26 12.00 -6.73
CA GLY A 40 9.69 12.33 -6.72
C GLY A 40 9.95 13.84 -6.62
N PRO A 41 11.20 14.23 -6.33
CA PRO A 41 11.61 15.62 -6.27
C PRO A 41 11.38 16.31 -7.63
N ARG A 42 11.07 17.61 -7.61
CA ARG A 42 10.84 18.42 -8.82
C ARG A 42 11.52 19.77 -8.67
N GLY A 43 12.57 20.00 -9.47
CA GLY A 43 13.39 21.20 -9.38
C GLY A 43 14.01 21.33 -7.98
N THR A 44 13.76 22.46 -7.32
CA THR A 44 14.22 22.72 -5.94
C THR A 44 13.29 22.14 -4.86
N LYS A 45 12.13 21.57 -5.23
CA LYS A 45 11.19 21.00 -4.27
C LYS A 45 11.54 19.53 -3.99
N GLY A 46 11.73 19.21 -2.72
CA GLY A 46 11.91 17.84 -2.24
C GLY A 46 10.74 16.93 -2.57
N ALA A 47 10.92 15.62 -2.36
CA ALA A 47 9.91 14.62 -2.62
C ALA A 47 8.65 14.84 -1.76
N ARG A 48 7.48 14.55 -2.33
CA ARG A 48 6.22 14.58 -1.59
C ARG A 48 6.00 13.26 -0.90
N VAL A 49 5.78 13.29 0.41
CA VAL A 49 5.59 12.09 1.22
C VAL A 49 4.21 12.01 1.89
N THR A 50 3.82 10.81 2.30
CA THR A 50 2.61 10.52 3.08
C THR A 50 2.96 9.55 4.22
N THR A 51 2.33 9.69 5.38
CA THR A 51 2.40 8.69 6.48
C THR A 51 1.38 7.57 6.30
N ARG A 52 0.40 7.72 5.40
CA ARG A 52 -0.53 6.64 5.04
C ARG A 52 0.12 5.75 4.00
N ILE A 53 0.68 4.65 4.47
CA ILE A 53 1.38 3.67 3.64
C ILE A 53 0.37 2.84 2.85
N SER A 54 0.72 2.51 1.61
CA SER A 54 -0.04 1.64 0.73
C SER A 54 0.90 0.71 0.00
N LEU A 55 0.58 -0.58 0.00
CA LEU A 55 1.35 -1.64 -0.62
C LEU A 55 0.55 -2.21 -1.80
N PRO A 56 0.85 -1.81 -3.03
CA PRO A 56 0.15 -2.30 -4.22
C PRO A 56 0.65 -3.70 -4.62
N GLY A 57 -0.26 -4.67 -4.55
CA GLY A 57 -0.15 -5.99 -5.19
C GLY A 57 -0.70 -5.98 -6.61
N ARG A 58 -0.84 -7.16 -7.19
CA ARG A 58 -1.34 -7.34 -8.56
C ARG A 58 -2.84 -7.06 -8.63
N TYR A 59 -3.60 -7.61 -7.71
CA TYR A 59 -5.06 -7.55 -7.68
C TYR A 59 -5.58 -6.63 -6.59
N VAL A 60 -4.84 -6.48 -5.50
CA VAL A 60 -5.28 -5.69 -4.34
C VAL A 60 -4.22 -4.69 -3.90
N VAL A 61 -4.65 -3.65 -3.18
CA VAL A 61 -3.75 -2.73 -2.47
C VAL A 61 -4.01 -2.86 -0.99
N LEU A 62 -2.99 -3.26 -0.23
CA LEU A 62 -3.06 -3.38 1.22
C LEU A 62 -2.68 -2.04 1.85
N MET A 63 -3.51 -1.54 2.76
CA MET A 63 -3.29 -0.29 3.48
C MET A 63 -3.26 -0.58 4.99
N PRO A 64 -2.09 -0.55 5.64
CA PRO A 64 -2.00 -0.61 7.09
C PRO A 64 -2.78 0.54 7.75
N GLU A 65 -3.34 0.31 8.94
CA GLU A 65 -4.03 1.33 9.76
C GLU A 65 -5.27 1.94 9.08
N HIS A 66 -5.77 1.26 8.06
CA HIS A 66 -7.08 1.51 7.46
C HIS A 66 -8.01 0.35 7.82
N SER A 67 -9.32 0.52 7.75
CA SER A 67 -10.27 -0.56 8.10
C SER A 67 -11.37 -0.78 7.07
N GLN A 68 -11.30 -0.09 5.94
CA GLN A 68 -12.32 -0.19 4.90
C GLN A 68 -11.81 -0.94 3.69
N VAL A 69 -12.72 -1.75 3.13
CA VAL A 69 -12.60 -2.38 1.83
C VAL A 69 -13.18 -1.45 0.76
N GLY A 70 -12.37 -1.15 -0.25
CA GLY A 70 -12.77 -0.40 -1.43
C GLY A 70 -12.71 -1.28 -2.68
N VAL A 71 -13.57 -1.00 -3.65
CA VAL A 71 -13.46 -1.59 -4.99
C VAL A 71 -13.23 -0.47 -6.00
N SER A 72 -12.30 -0.69 -6.93
CA SER A 72 -11.94 0.26 -7.99
C SER A 72 -13.19 0.80 -8.70
N ARG A 73 -13.19 2.11 -8.95
CA ARG A 73 -14.28 2.80 -9.65
C ARG A 73 -14.35 2.46 -11.14
N LYS A 74 -13.30 1.84 -11.68
CA LYS A 74 -13.23 1.41 -13.07
C LYS A 74 -13.98 0.10 -13.33
N LEU A 75 -14.33 -0.66 -12.29
CA LEU A 75 -15.25 -1.80 -12.44
C LEU A 75 -16.68 -1.26 -12.50
N GLU A 76 -17.27 -1.33 -13.69
CA GLU A 76 -18.63 -0.85 -13.96
C GLU A 76 -19.69 -1.91 -13.62
N ASP A 77 -19.36 -3.20 -13.70
CA ASP A 77 -20.29 -4.27 -13.35
C ASP A 77 -20.58 -4.26 -11.84
N ARG A 78 -21.83 -3.93 -11.52
CA ARG A 78 -22.35 -3.88 -10.16
C ARG A 78 -22.33 -5.24 -9.47
N LYS A 79 -22.65 -6.34 -10.17
CA LYS A 79 -22.69 -7.68 -9.57
C LYS A 79 -21.27 -8.09 -9.17
N GLU A 80 -20.32 -7.87 -10.05
CA GLU A 80 -18.92 -8.18 -9.80
C GLU A 80 -18.35 -7.32 -8.66
N ARG A 81 -18.70 -6.04 -8.64
CA ARG A 81 -18.31 -5.13 -7.56
C ARG A 81 -18.84 -5.56 -6.20
N GLU A 82 -20.09 -6.04 -6.13
CA GLU A 82 -20.66 -6.60 -4.90
C GLU A 82 -19.98 -7.92 -4.51
N ARG A 83 -19.65 -8.79 -5.48
CA ARG A 83 -18.90 -10.04 -5.25
C ARG A 83 -17.52 -9.76 -4.66
N LEU A 84 -16.73 -8.92 -5.31
CA LEU A 84 -15.38 -8.54 -4.90
C LEU A 84 -15.36 -7.84 -3.55
N ARG A 85 -16.38 -7.01 -3.26
CA ARG A 85 -16.52 -6.39 -1.93
C ARG A 85 -16.71 -7.45 -0.84
N ARG A 86 -17.60 -8.42 -1.05
CA ARG A 86 -17.82 -9.51 -0.08
C ARG A 86 -16.58 -10.38 0.11
N ILE A 87 -15.83 -10.64 -0.97
CA ILE A 87 -14.55 -11.35 -0.89
C ILE A 87 -13.55 -10.52 -0.08
N GLY A 88 -13.38 -9.24 -0.45
CA GLY A 88 -12.51 -8.31 0.23
C GLY A 88 -12.78 -8.23 1.74
N GLU A 89 -14.05 -8.14 2.15
CA GLU A 89 -14.46 -8.12 3.56
C GLU A 89 -14.06 -9.40 4.32
N LYS A 90 -13.98 -10.55 3.65
CA LYS A 90 -13.55 -11.82 4.25
C LYS A 90 -12.03 -11.99 4.32
N ILE A 91 -11.32 -11.55 3.29
CA ILE A 91 -9.86 -11.75 3.18
C ILE A 91 -9.05 -10.62 3.83
N THR A 92 -9.70 -9.49 4.16
CA THR A 92 -9.00 -8.33 4.76
C THR A 92 -8.55 -8.66 6.19
N PRO A 93 -7.25 -8.58 6.49
CA PRO A 93 -6.75 -8.82 7.83
C PRO A 93 -7.14 -7.71 8.81
N ALA A 94 -7.25 -8.04 10.09
CA ALA A 94 -7.55 -7.06 11.13
C ALA A 94 -6.49 -5.94 11.19
N GLY A 95 -6.93 -4.69 11.27
CA GLY A 95 -6.04 -3.52 11.28
C GLY A 95 -5.57 -3.06 9.89
N PHE A 96 -6.05 -3.71 8.82
CA PHE A 96 -5.75 -3.33 7.44
C PHE A 96 -7.01 -2.95 6.67
N GLY A 97 -6.82 -2.08 5.69
CA GLY A 97 -7.78 -1.81 4.64
C GLY A 97 -7.30 -2.45 3.34
N LEU A 98 -8.24 -2.68 2.44
CA LEU A 98 -7.97 -3.35 1.17
C LEU A 98 -8.66 -2.59 0.04
N ILE A 99 -7.96 -2.36 -1.07
CA ILE A 99 -8.57 -1.84 -2.29
C ILE A 99 -8.45 -2.91 -3.37
N MET A 100 -9.60 -3.38 -3.87
CA MET A 100 -9.67 -4.26 -5.03
C MET A 100 -9.38 -3.44 -6.29
N ARG A 101 -8.33 -3.79 -7.03
CA ARG A 101 -7.91 -3.10 -8.27
C ARG A 101 -8.79 -3.53 -9.45
N THR A 102 -8.55 -2.99 -10.65
CA THR A 102 -9.34 -3.39 -11.83
C THR A 102 -9.00 -4.82 -12.27
N GLU A 103 -7.75 -5.21 -12.11
CA GLU A 103 -7.17 -6.49 -12.52
C GLU A 103 -7.70 -7.69 -11.69
N CYS A 104 -8.45 -7.44 -10.62
CA CYS A 104 -9.08 -8.49 -9.80
C CYS A 104 -10.41 -9.01 -10.37
N GLU A 105 -10.94 -8.36 -11.41
CA GLU A 105 -12.17 -8.77 -12.07
C GLU A 105 -12.11 -10.24 -12.53
N GLY A 106 -13.13 -11.01 -12.19
CA GLY A 106 -13.22 -12.43 -12.52
C GLY A 106 -12.31 -13.35 -11.71
N ARG A 107 -11.41 -12.81 -10.86
CA ARG A 107 -10.48 -13.63 -10.07
C ARG A 107 -11.16 -14.31 -8.89
N SER A 108 -10.61 -15.47 -8.53
CA SER A 108 -11.08 -16.31 -7.43
C SER A 108 -10.73 -15.71 -6.07
N ALA A 109 -11.42 -16.14 -5.00
CA ALA A 109 -11.12 -15.65 -3.66
C ALA A 109 -9.73 -16.10 -3.19
N GLU A 110 -9.28 -17.27 -3.66
CA GLU A 110 -7.99 -17.89 -3.38
C GLU A 110 -6.83 -17.06 -3.97
N GLU A 111 -6.95 -16.64 -5.24
CA GLU A 111 -5.95 -15.78 -5.88
C GLU A 111 -5.82 -14.43 -5.17
N LEU A 112 -6.96 -13.86 -4.76
CA LEU A 112 -7.00 -12.58 -4.05
C LEU A 112 -6.42 -12.69 -2.64
N LEU A 113 -6.69 -13.81 -1.95
CA LEU A 113 -6.11 -14.09 -0.64
C LEU A 113 -4.60 -14.28 -0.72
N ALA A 114 -4.09 -14.96 -1.76
CA ALA A 114 -2.66 -15.13 -1.97
C ALA A 114 -1.94 -13.77 -2.14
N ASP A 115 -2.53 -12.85 -2.91
CA ASP A 115 -1.99 -11.48 -3.07
C ASP A 115 -2.01 -10.71 -1.73
N VAL A 116 -3.08 -10.85 -0.93
CA VAL A 116 -3.13 -10.27 0.43
C VAL A 116 -2.02 -10.82 1.32
N GLN A 117 -1.83 -12.15 1.35
CA GLN A 117 -0.83 -12.80 2.20
C GLN A 117 0.59 -12.36 1.83
N PHE A 118 0.88 -12.25 0.54
CA PHE A 118 2.15 -11.71 0.06
C PHE A 118 2.39 -10.28 0.58
N LEU A 119 1.38 -9.40 0.46
CA LEU A 119 1.49 -8.01 0.94
C LEU A 119 1.61 -7.91 2.46
N GLN A 120 0.99 -8.83 3.21
CA GLN A 120 1.16 -8.91 4.67
C GLN A 120 2.59 -9.29 5.06
N GLN A 121 3.19 -10.26 4.38
CA GLN A 121 4.58 -10.64 4.61
C GLN A 121 5.53 -9.47 4.29
N LEU A 122 5.29 -8.78 3.17
CA LEU A 122 6.04 -7.58 2.80
C LEU A 122 5.94 -6.48 3.86
N TRP A 123 4.74 -6.26 4.40
CA TRP A 123 4.53 -5.30 5.49
C TRP A 123 5.31 -5.69 6.74
N ALA A 124 5.26 -6.96 7.14
CA ALA A 124 5.99 -7.46 8.30
C ALA A 124 7.51 -7.23 8.16
N GLN A 125 8.09 -7.55 7.00
CA GLN A 125 9.51 -7.31 6.70
C GLN A 125 9.87 -5.82 6.70
N THR A 126 8.98 -4.97 6.18
CA THR A 126 9.15 -3.51 6.18
C THR A 126 9.17 -2.98 7.61
N MET A 127 8.26 -3.46 8.45
CA MET A 127 8.17 -3.08 9.87
C MET A 127 9.39 -3.56 10.67
N GLU A 128 9.87 -4.76 10.41
CA GLU A 128 11.11 -5.28 11.03
C GLU A 128 12.32 -4.42 10.65
N SER A 129 12.44 -4.08 9.36
CA SER A 129 13.49 -3.18 8.87
C SER A 129 13.40 -1.80 9.52
N ALA A 130 12.20 -1.26 9.69
CA ALA A 130 11.96 0.01 10.36
C ALA A 130 12.30 -0.02 11.86
N LYS A 131 12.18 -1.17 12.54
CA LYS A 131 12.58 -1.33 13.94
C LYS A 131 14.11 -1.38 14.11
N ARG A 132 14.82 -1.91 13.11
CA ARG A 132 16.27 -2.12 13.15
C ARG A 132 17.07 -0.88 12.74
N LEU A 133 16.57 -0.12 11.78
CA LEU A 133 17.28 1.03 11.20
C LEU A 133 16.94 2.33 11.94
N ARG A 134 17.93 3.22 12.10
CA ARG A 134 17.71 4.59 12.62
C ARG A 134 17.44 5.55 11.47
N ALA A 135 16.54 6.51 11.69
CA ALA A 135 16.22 7.50 10.65
C ALA A 135 17.41 8.46 10.40
N PRO A 136 17.62 8.94 9.16
CA PRO A 136 16.90 8.60 7.93
C PRO A 136 17.40 7.28 7.32
N ALA A 137 16.49 6.36 7.01
CA ALA A 137 16.82 5.10 6.37
C ALA A 137 15.72 4.66 5.41
N VAL A 138 16.11 3.92 4.36
CA VAL A 138 15.17 3.29 3.45
C VAL A 138 14.80 1.92 4.01
N VAL A 139 13.53 1.75 4.39
CA VAL A 139 13.01 0.51 4.99
C VAL A 139 12.42 -0.44 3.95
N HIS A 140 12.01 0.09 2.80
CA HIS A 140 11.50 -0.66 1.66
C HIS A 140 11.75 0.16 0.39
N ARG A 141 12.30 -0.49 -0.64
CA ARG A 141 12.33 0.04 -2.01
C ARG A 141 11.30 -0.73 -2.81
N ASP A 142 10.43 0.01 -3.49
CA ASP A 142 9.47 -0.60 -4.40
C ASP A 142 10.21 -1.32 -5.53
N GLN A 143 9.49 -2.23 -6.18
CA GLN A 143 9.96 -3.05 -7.28
C GLN A 143 10.56 -2.19 -8.42
N THR A 144 11.61 -2.71 -9.09
CA THR A 144 12.23 -2.05 -10.25
C THR A 144 11.19 -1.85 -11.36
N LEU A 145 11.53 -1.04 -12.37
CA LEU A 145 10.62 -0.76 -13.48
C LEU A 145 10.10 -2.05 -14.13
N LEU A 146 10.95 -3.07 -14.25
CA LEU A 146 10.59 -4.38 -14.78
C LEU A 146 9.47 -5.03 -13.97
N TYR A 147 9.68 -5.24 -12.67
CA TYR A 147 8.71 -5.87 -11.80
C TYR A 147 7.41 -5.06 -11.66
N ARG A 148 7.51 -3.72 -11.68
CA ARG A 148 6.34 -2.84 -11.73
C ARG A 148 5.55 -3.04 -13.04
N THR A 149 6.24 -3.17 -14.16
CA THR A 149 5.64 -3.46 -15.47
C THR A 149 4.96 -4.82 -15.45
N ILE A 150 5.59 -5.85 -14.86
CA ILE A 150 4.96 -7.16 -14.69
C ILE A 150 3.69 -7.06 -13.84
N ARG A 151 3.74 -6.36 -12.71
CA ARG A 151 2.56 -6.19 -11.84
C ARG A 151 1.40 -5.48 -12.53
N ASP A 152 1.70 -4.43 -13.29
CA ASP A 152 0.70 -3.49 -13.80
C ASP A 152 0.28 -3.76 -15.27
N VAL A 153 1.07 -4.51 -16.05
CA VAL A 153 0.86 -4.72 -17.50
C VAL A 153 0.71 -6.18 -17.88
N PHE A 154 1.31 -7.14 -17.15
CA PHE A 154 1.13 -8.56 -17.50
C PHE A 154 -0.29 -9.01 -17.19
N GLY A 155 -1.13 -9.12 -18.21
CA GLY A 155 -2.43 -9.81 -18.17
C GLY A 155 -2.35 -11.16 -18.87
N ASP A 156 -3.50 -11.81 -19.05
CA ASP A 156 -3.61 -13.10 -19.75
C ASP A 156 -3.25 -13.00 -21.25
N GLU A 157 -3.05 -11.78 -21.78
CA GLU A 157 -2.68 -11.51 -23.17
C GLU A 157 -1.16 -11.51 -23.42
N ILE A 158 -0.33 -11.68 -22.38
CA ILE A 158 1.13 -11.68 -22.53
C ILE A 158 1.70 -13.09 -22.39
N ASP A 159 2.13 -13.67 -23.52
CA ASP A 159 2.65 -15.03 -23.57
C ASP A 159 4.13 -15.16 -23.14
N ARG A 160 4.93 -14.10 -23.31
CA ARG A 160 6.38 -14.17 -23.05
C ARG A 160 6.99 -12.83 -22.63
N LEU A 161 7.84 -12.90 -21.60
CA LEU A 161 8.81 -11.86 -21.25
C LEU A 161 10.19 -12.26 -21.80
N VAL A 162 10.85 -11.36 -22.52
CA VAL A 162 12.24 -11.54 -22.95
C VAL A 162 13.08 -10.48 -22.26
N ILE A 163 14.06 -10.92 -21.48
CA ILE A 163 15.06 -10.06 -20.83
C ILE A 163 16.39 -10.39 -21.50
N ASP A 164 17.04 -9.38 -22.06
CA ASP A 164 18.33 -9.48 -22.76
C ASP A 164 19.51 -8.94 -21.94
N ASP A 165 19.25 -8.49 -20.71
CA ASP A 165 20.24 -8.07 -19.74
C ASP A 165 20.42 -9.14 -18.65
N PRO A 166 21.64 -9.71 -18.46
CA PRO A 166 21.89 -10.70 -17.42
C PRO A 166 21.85 -10.14 -15.99
N GLU A 167 21.83 -8.81 -15.80
CA GLU A 167 21.70 -8.18 -14.47
C GLU A 167 20.24 -7.84 -14.08
N GLU A 168 19.24 -8.09 -14.95
CA GLU A 168 17.79 -7.88 -14.70
C GLU A 168 16.96 -9.17 -14.64
#